data_AF-A0A9E1UZZ3-F1
#
_entry.id   AF-A0A9E1UZZ3-F1
#
_cell.length_a   1.000
_cell.length_b   1.000
_cell.length_c   1.000
_cell.angle_alpha   90.00
_cell.angle_beta   90.00
_cell.angle_gamma   90.00
#
_symmetry.space_group_name_H-M   'P 1'
#
loop_
_entity.id
_entity.type
_entity.pdbx_description
1 polymer ?
#
loop_
_entity_poly.entity_id
_entity_poly.type
_entity_poly.pdbx_seq_one_letter_code
_entity_poly.pdbx_strand_id
1 'polypeptide(L)'
;VLCDMQNKENAVDLPTNAKNSQLDDMAPVWTSDGRYVCYYDQGTDPKLPKGTRIWDRIGKREMAFVPGTSPMGTGPEPSQIVLVSARTVDNRGILLDVPSGKTWPLGDEKTRLLHAVKGKIAFLRFLAGGKTELRVATIVFRAPPQ
;
A
#
# COMPACT_ATOMS: atom_id res chain seq x y z
N VAL A 1 3.14 14.10 19.59
CA VAL A 1 4.12 14.95 18.87
C VAL A 1 3.39 15.54 17.68
N LEU A 2 3.14 16.85 17.69
CA LEU A 2 2.67 17.60 16.52
C LEU A 2 3.93 17.96 15.72
N CYS A 3 3.93 17.68 14.41
CA CYS A 3 5.00 18.12 13.53
C CYS A 3 4.91 19.65 13.39
N ASP A 4 5.95 20.37 13.79
CA ASP A 4 6.07 21.80 13.47
C ASP A 4 6.47 21.95 12.00
N MET A 5 5.47 22.09 11.13
CA MET A 5 5.67 22.32 9.69
C MET A 5 6.29 23.70 9.38
N GLN A 6 6.48 24.58 10.38
CA GLN A 6 7.09 25.90 10.22
C GLN A 6 8.61 25.85 10.32
N ASN A 7 9.17 24.88 11.06
CA ASN A 7 10.58 24.52 11.00
C ASN A 7 10.82 23.67 9.74
N LYS A 8 11.18 24.35 8.64
CA LYS A 8 11.36 23.80 7.28
C LYS A 8 12.51 22.80 7.11
N GLU A 9 12.97 22.16 8.18
CA GLU A 9 13.95 21.09 8.07
C GLU A 9 13.25 19.82 7.56
N ASN A 10 13.16 19.72 6.23
CA ASN A 10 12.71 18.51 5.57
C ASN A 10 13.57 17.32 6.04
N ALA A 11 12.96 16.34 6.71
CA ALA A 11 13.68 15.16 7.18
C ALA A 11 14.30 14.35 6.03
N VAL A 12 13.65 14.33 4.86
CA VAL A 12 14.14 13.72 3.62
C VAL A 12 13.28 14.18 2.43
N ASP A 13 13.90 14.40 1.28
CA ASP A 13 13.18 14.51 0.00
C ASP A 13 13.01 13.10 -0.58
N LEU A 14 11.77 12.70 -0.85
CA LEU A 14 11.51 11.43 -1.53
C LEU A 14 11.84 11.61 -3.02
N PRO A 15 12.42 10.59 -3.69
CA PRO A 15 12.70 10.65 -5.12
C PRO A 15 11.39 10.59 -5.89
N THR A 16 10.76 11.75 -6.09
CA THR A 16 9.58 11.87 -6.92
C THR A 16 10.01 12.18 -8.35
N ASN A 17 9.56 11.41 -9.34
CA ASN A 17 9.69 11.85 -10.72
C ASN A 17 8.81 13.09 -10.90
N ALA A 18 9.36 14.21 -11.38
CA ALA A 18 8.62 15.45 -11.59
C ALA A 18 7.39 15.28 -12.52
N LYS A 19 7.38 14.21 -13.33
CA LYS A 19 6.25 13.80 -14.17
C LYS A 19 5.15 13.04 -13.41
N ASN A 20 5.28 12.81 -12.10
CA ASN A 20 4.31 12.14 -11.24
C ASN A 20 3.46 13.16 -10.47
N SER A 21 2.68 13.97 -11.19
CA SER A 21 1.85 15.03 -10.63
C SER A 21 0.62 14.54 -9.84
N GLN A 22 0.58 13.29 -9.36
CA GLN A 22 -0.57 12.68 -8.69
C GLN A 22 -0.23 12.09 -7.32
N LEU A 23 0.89 12.51 -6.71
CA LEU A 23 1.25 12.11 -5.36
C LEU A 23 0.34 12.74 -4.29
N ASP A 24 -0.36 13.81 -4.64
CA ASP A 24 -1.42 14.45 -3.85
C ASP A 24 -2.77 13.73 -3.98
N ASP A 25 -3.03 13.07 -5.12
CA ASP A 25 -4.26 12.28 -5.34
C ASP A 25 -4.27 10.96 -4.55
N MET A 26 -3.10 10.40 -4.25
CA MET A 26 -2.97 9.13 -3.52
C MET A 26 -2.02 9.28 -2.35
N ALA A 27 -2.59 9.29 -1.14
CA ALA A 27 -1.83 9.46 0.09
C ALA A 27 -0.74 8.36 0.24
N PRO A 28 0.50 8.75 0.59
CA PRO A 28 1.53 7.78 0.96
C PRO A 28 1.12 7.04 2.25
N VAL A 29 1.61 5.81 2.38
CA VAL A 29 1.35 4.97 3.55
C VAL A 29 2.69 4.62 4.21
N TRP A 30 2.76 4.84 5.51
CA TRP A 30 3.89 4.42 6.32
C TRP A 30 3.70 2.98 6.81
N THR A 31 4.77 2.21 6.91
CA THR A 31 4.78 1.04 7.79
C THR A 31 4.53 1.51 9.23
N SER A 32 3.94 0.64 10.06
CA SER A 32 3.55 1.06 11.41
C SER A 32 4.73 1.33 12.34
N ASP A 33 5.93 0.83 12.01
CA ASP A 33 7.20 1.20 12.64
C ASP A 33 7.79 2.56 12.18
N GLY A 34 7.18 3.19 11.18
CA GLY A 34 7.64 4.47 10.63
C GLY A 34 8.98 4.40 9.88
N ARG A 35 9.47 3.21 9.53
CA ARG A 35 10.73 3.02 8.81
C ARG A 35 10.56 3.20 7.31
N TYR A 36 9.49 2.68 6.74
CA TYR A 36 9.27 2.65 5.29
C TYR A 36 8.10 3.53 4.88
N VAL A 37 8.27 4.24 3.77
CA VAL A 37 7.19 4.98 3.09
C VAL A 37 6.88 4.30 1.79
N CYS A 38 5.61 3.95 1.60
CA CYS A 38 5.09 3.43 0.35
C CYS A 38 4.23 4.50 -0.33
N TYR A 39 4.48 4.78 -1.60
CA TYR A 39 3.70 5.76 -2.34
C TYR A 39 3.46 5.30 -3.79
N TYR A 40 2.32 5.69 -4.34
CA TYR A 40 1.96 5.31 -5.69
C TYR A 40 2.65 6.21 -6.71
N ASP A 41 3.50 5.60 -7.54
CA ASP A 41 4.07 6.21 -8.71
C ASP A 41 3.14 5.95 -9.91
N GLN A 42 2.34 6.95 -10.26
CA GLN A 42 1.36 6.84 -11.33
C GLN A 42 1.91 7.25 -12.71
N GLY A 43 2.94 8.11 -12.80
CA GLY A 43 3.45 8.66 -14.06
C GLY A 43 2.43 9.41 -14.92
N THR A 44 2.78 10.57 -15.46
CA THR A 44 2.02 11.15 -16.60
C THR A 44 2.40 10.49 -17.93
N ASP A 45 3.56 9.84 -18.01
CA ASP A 45 3.98 9.08 -19.18
C ASP A 45 3.36 7.66 -19.16
N PRO A 46 2.48 7.33 -20.11
CA PRO A 46 1.84 6.01 -20.17
C PRO A 46 2.83 4.87 -20.47
N LYS A 47 4.06 5.17 -20.90
CA LYS A 47 5.12 4.18 -21.13
C LYS A 47 5.88 3.81 -19.86
N LEU A 48 5.78 4.61 -18.81
CA LEU A 48 6.44 4.30 -17.54
C LEU A 48 5.59 3.30 -16.74
N PRO A 49 6.25 2.34 -16.05
CA PRO A 49 5.54 1.39 -15.21
C PRO A 49 4.91 2.14 -14.03
N LYS A 50 3.64 1.83 -13.75
CA LYS A 50 2.90 2.37 -12.61
C LYS A 50 2.95 1.40 -11.46
N GLY A 51 3.03 1.86 -10.23
CA GLY A 51 3.15 0.94 -9.10
C GLY A 51 3.50 1.62 -7.79
N THR A 52 3.76 0.83 -6.77
CA THR A 52 4.14 1.35 -5.45
C THR A 52 5.66 1.41 -5.36
N ARG A 53 6.20 2.61 -5.11
CA ARG A 53 7.59 2.77 -4.67
C ARG A 53 7.69 2.63 -3.17
N ILE A 54 8.82 2.09 -2.71
CA ILE A 54 9.11 1.88 -1.30
C ILE A 54 10.42 2.56 -0.96
N TRP A 55 10.39 3.45 0.02
CA TRP A 55 11.55 4.19 0.49
C TRP A 55 11.90 3.79 1.92
N ASP A 56 13.17 3.47 2.19
CA ASP A 56 13.69 3.31 3.56
C ASP A 56 14.11 4.69 4.07
N ARG A 57 13.35 5.23 5.03
CA ARG A 57 13.63 6.53 5.64
C ARG A 57 14.97 6.54 6.37
N ILE A 58 15.29 5.46 7.08
CA ILE A 58 16.50 5.36 7.90
C ILE A 58 17.72 5.17 6.98
N GLY A 59 17.58 4.28 5.99
CA GLY A 59 18.62 4.04 4.98
C GLY A 59 18.75 5.14 3.92
N LYS A 60 17.82 6.10 3.87
CA LYS A 60 17.74 7.20 2.89
C LYS A 60 17.88 6.73 1.44
N ARG A 61 17.19 5.64 1.08
CA ARG A 61 17.27 5.04 -0.25
C ARG A 61 15.96 4.39 -0.69
N GLU A 62 15.79 4.25 -2.00
CA GLU A 62 14.73 3.42 -2.56
C GLU A 62 15.06 1.94 -2.29
N MET A 63 14.07 1.21 -1.81
CA MET A 63 14.19 -0.21 -1.50
C MET A 63 13.68 -1.07 -2.66
N ALA A 64 12.52 -0.71 -3.20
CA ALA A 64 11.84 -1.51 -4.21
C ALA A 64 10.76 -0.72 -4.97
N PHE A 65 10.35 -1.29 -6.09
CA PHE A 65 9.18 -0.89 -6.86
C PHE A 65 8.29 -2.12 -7.11
N VAL A 66 7.01 -2.01 -6.75
CA VAL A 66 6.01 -3.07 -6.92
C VAL A 66 5.04 -2.67 -8.05
N PRO A 67 5.23 -3.21 -9.27
CA PRO A 67 4.45 -2.79 -10.43
C PRO A 67 2.96 -3.13 -10.27
N GLY A 68 2.11 -2.28 -10.84
CA GLY A 68 0.67 -2.49 -10.89
C GLY A 68 -0.01 -2.50 -9.52
N THR A 69 0.56 -1.85 -8.50
CA THR A 69 -0.03 -1.81 -7.16
C THR A 69 -0.07 -0.41 -6.57
N SER A 70 -1.02 -0.15 -5.67
CA SER A 70 -1.11 1.06 -4.86
C SER A 70 -1.15 0.71 -3.37
N PRO A 71 -0.51 1.51 -2.49
CA PRO A 71 -0.56 1.26 -1.07
C PRO A 71 -1.93 1.63 -0.49
N MET A 72 -2.43 0.81 0.41
CA MET A 72 -3.78 0.92 0.98
C MET A 72 -3.77 1.13 2.50
N GLY A 73 -2.72 0.66 3.18
CA GLY A 73 -2.64 0.77 4.63
C GLY A 73 -1.62 -0.15 5.27
N THR A 74 -1.60 -0.20 6.59
CA THR A 74 -0.65 -1.01 7.36
C THR A 74 -1.12 -2.45 7.52
N GLY A 75 -0.17 -3.39 7.47
CA GLY A 75 -0.38 -4.79 7.80
C GLY A 75 -0.47 -5.06 9.30
N PRO A 76 -0.61 -6.33 9.72
CA PRO A 76 -0.58 -6.71 11.13
C PRO A 76 0.81 -6.55 11.77
N GLU A 77 1.89 -6.81 11.02
CA GLU A 77 3.25 -6.69 11.54
C GLU A 77 3.88 -5.30 11.30
N PRO A 78 4.88 -4.89 12.11
CA PRO A 78 5.43 -3.53 12.08
C PRO A 78 5.87 -3.04 10.71
N SER A 79 6.49 -3.92 9.93
CA SER A 79 7.10 -3.68 8.62
C SER A 79 6.19 -4.04 7.43
N GLN A 80 4.92 -4.35 7.68
CA GLN A 80 4.01 -4.82 6.63
C GLN A 80 3.09 -3.72 6.10
N ILE A 81 2.76 -3.82 4.81
CA ILE A 81 1.85 -2.93 4.09
C ILE A 81 0.84 -3.76 3.32
N VAL A 82 -0.41 -3.31 3.30
CA VAL A 82 -1.43 -3.80 2.39
C VAL A 82 -1.37 -2.97 1.12
N LEU A 83 -1.19 -3.65 -0.01
CA LEU A 83 -1.28 -3.12 -1.36
C LEU A 83 -2.58 -3.61 -2.03
N VAL A 84 -3.00 -2.90 -3.07
CA VAL A 84 -4.06 -3.34 -3.99
C VAL A 84 -3.59 -3.21 -5.42
N SER A 85 -4.11 -4.05 -6.32
CA SER A 85 -3.86 -3.89 -7.76
C SER A 85 -4.33 -2.52 -8.26
N ALA A 86 -3.43 -1.77 -8.88
CA ALA A 86 -3.69 -0.46 -9.44
C ALA A 86 -4.29 -0.62 -10.84
N ARG A 87 -5.63 -0.65 -10.91
CA ARG A 87 -6.45 -0.74 -12.13
C ARG A 87 -6.36 -2.08 -12.85
N THR A 88 -7.22 -3.02 -12.47
CA THR A 88 -7.91 -3.96 -13.37
C THR A 88 -9.00 -4.67 -12.56
N VAL A 89 -9.88 -5.40 -13.23
CA VAL A 89 -11.01 -6.19 -12.70
C VAL A 89 -10.63 -7.07 -11.50
N ASP A 90 -9.33 -7.35 -11.33
CA ASP A 90 -8.73 -8.06 -10.22
C ASP A 90 -8.30 -7.10 -9.10
N ASN A 91 -9.25 -6.66 -8.26
CA ASN A 91 -9.00 -5.87 -7.03
C ASN A 91 -8.35 -6.71 -5.91
N ARG A 92 -7.42 -7.59 -6.26
CA ARG A 92 -6.76 -8.47 -5.29
C ARG A 92 -5.91 -7.63 -4.35
N GLY A 93 -6.11 -7.87 -3.05
CA GLY A 93 -5.23 -7.34 -2.04
C GLY A 93 -3.93 -8.14 -2.00
N ILE A 94 -2.85 -7.47 -1.62
CA ILE A 94 -1.55 -8.09 -1.39
C ILE A 94 -1.07 -7.59 -0.04
N LEU A 95 -0.70 -8.49 0.85
CA LEU A 95 0.10 -8.15 2.02
C LEU A 95 1.57 -8.26 1.63
N LEU A 96 2.33 -7.21 1.86
CA LEU A 96 3.77 -7.16 1.62
C LEU A 96 4.50 -7.05 2.95
N ASP A 97 5.48 -7.91 3.18
CA ASP A 97 6.54 -7.65 4.15
C ASP A 97 7.67 -6.87 3.45
N VAL A 98 7.85 -5.61 3.85
CA VAL A 98 8.72 -4.68 3.14
C VAL A 98 10.20 -5.12 3.14
N PRO A 99 10.81 -5.56 4.26
CA PRO A 99 12.22 -5.92 4.29
C PRO A 99 12.54 -7.15 3.44
N SER A 100 11.70 -8.18 3.48
CA SER A 100 11.96 -9.43 2.74
C SER A 100 11.44 -9.40 1.30
N GLY A 101 10.54 -8.47 0.96
CA GLY A 101 9.83 -8.45 -0.31
C GLY A 101 8.79 -9.56 -0.46
N LYS A 102 8.56 -10.36 0.60
CA LYS A 102 7.60 -11.48 0.55
C LYS A 102 6.18 -10.95 0.50
N THR A 103 5.37 -11.57 -0.36
CA THR A 103 3.97 -11.19 -0.57
C THR A 103 3.01 -12.34 -0.29
N TRP A 104 1.81 -11.99 0.19
CA TRP A 104 0.69 -12.91 0.37
C TRP A 104 -0.57 -12.31 -0.22
N PRO A 105 -1.40 -13.09 -0.95
CA PRO A 105 -2.68 -12.60 -1.44
C PRO A 105 -3.64 -12.34 -0.27
N LEU A 106 -4.46 -11.30 -0.39
CA LEU A 106 -5.53 -10.96 0.54
C LEU A 106 -6.86 -10.88 -0.21
N GLY A 107 -7.84 -11.66 0.25
CA GLY A 107 -9.16 -11.74 -0.36
C GLY A 107 -9.20 -12.65 -1.60
N ASP A 108 -10.28 -12.52 -2.36
CA ASP A 108 -10.59 -13.28 -3.57
C ASP A 108 -11.14 -12.33 -4.65
N GLU A 109 -11.58 -12.86 -5.79
CA GLU A 109 -12.15 -12.09 -6.90
C GLU A 109 -13.44 -11.33 -6.56
N LYS A 110 -14.07 -11.64 -5.42
CA LYS A 110 -15.29 -10.98 -4.93
C LYS A 110 -15.01 -9.93 -3.87
N THR A 111 -13.75 -9.58 -3.65
CA THR A 111 -13.31 -8.69 -2.59
C THR A 111 -12.62 -7.47 -3.18
N ARG A 112 -13.02 -6.27 -2.74
CA ARG A 112 -12.31 -5.01 -3.02
C ARG A 112 -11.91 -4.35 -1.72
N LEU A 113 -10.61 -4.30 -1.45
CA LEU A 113 -10.08 -3.62 -0.26
C LEU A 113 -10.26 -2.11 -0.41
N LEU A 114 -10.66 -1.46 0.68
CA LEU A 114 -10.90 -0.01 0.73
C LEU A 114 -9.94 0.70 1.66
N HIS A 115 -9.49 0.04 2.72
CA HIS A 115 -8.55 0.58 3.70
C HIS A 115 -7.96 -0.53 4.56
N ALA A 116 -6.74 -0.33 5.07
CA ALA A 116 -6.13 -1.21 6.04
C ALA A 116 -5.43 -0.45 7.19
N VAL A 117 -5.54 -0.96 8.41
CA VAL A 117 -4.83 -0.39 9.56
C VAL A 117 -4.54 -1.47 10.60
N LYS A 118 -3.25 -1.64 10.96
CA LYS A 118 -2.80 -2.56 12.02
C LYS A 118 -3.44 -3.94 11.93
N GLY A 119 -3.44 -4.54 10.73
CA GLY A 119 -4.00 -5.86 10.49
C GLY A 119 -5.53 -5.92 10.39
N LYS A 120 -6.23 -4.79 10.46
CA LYS A 120 -7.67 -4.71 10.14
C LYS A 120 -7.85 -4.20 8.72
N ILE A 121 -8.84 -4.72 8.02
CA ILE A 121 -9.18 -4.35 6.64
C ILE A 121 -10.66 -4.05 6.53
N ALA A 122 -10.99 -2.91 5.91
CA ALA A 122 -12.33 -2.60 5.42
C ALA A 122 -12.39 -2.95 3.93
N PHE A 123 -13.45 -3.64 3.49
CA PHE A 123 -13.57 -4.12 2.12
C PHE A 123 -15.02 -4.21 1.66
N LEU A 124 -15.24 -4.13 0.34
CA LEU A 124 -16.51 -4.48 -0.28
C LEU A 124 -16.51 -5.96 -0.67
N ARG A 125 -17.60 -6.66 -0.35
CA ARG A 125 -17.90 -8.00 -0.85
C ARG A 125 -18.94 -7.91 -1.96
N PHE A 126 -18.61 -8.41 -3.15
CA PHE A 126 -19.56 -8.54 -4.25
C PHE A 126 -20.35 -9.85 -4.11
N LEU A 127 -21.67 -9.72 -4.07
CA LEU A 127 -22.61 -10.82 -3.93
C LEU A 127 -23.33 -11.09 -5.26
N ALA A 128 -24.07 -12.20 -5.32
CA ALA A 128 -24.93 -12.50 -6.46
C ALA A 128 -26.00 -11.41 -6.65
N GLY A 129 -26.39 -11.18 -7.89
CA GLY A 129 -27.39 -10.16 -8.24
C GLY A 129 -26.90 -8.72 -8.12
N GLY A 130 -25.58 -8.49 -8.16
CA GLY A 130 -24.98 -7.14 -8.17
C GLY A 130 -24.98 -6.41 -6.82
N LYS A 131 -25.41 -7.08 -5.74
CA LYS A 131 -25.38 -6.50 -4.39
C LYS A 131 -23.95 -6.39 -3.87
N THR A 132 -23.70 -5.37 -3.05
CA THR A 132 -22.42 -5.18 -2.36
C THR A 132 -22.63 -4.99 -0.86
N GLU A 133 -21.70 -5.50 -0.07
CA GLU A 133 -21.67 -5.29 1.38
C GLU A 133 -20.32 -4.73 1.81
N LEU A 134 -20.35 -3.68 2.64
CA LEU A 134 -19.18 -3.22 3.37
C LEU A 134 -18.93 -4.12 4.57
N ARG A 135 -17.72 -4.66 4.69
CA ARG A 135 -17.31 -5.55 5.78
C ARG A 135 -15.97 -5.12 6.35
N VAL A 136 -15.72 -5.55 7.59
CA VAL A 136 -14.43 -5.41 8.27
C VAL A 136 -13.94 -6.80 8.66
N ALA A 137 -12.65 -7.06 8.46
CA ALA A 137 -12.00 -8.30 8.88
C ALA A 137 -10.65 -8.03 9.53
N THR A 138 -10.15 -9.05 10.24
CA THR A 138 -8.79 -9.11 10.75
C THR A 138 -7.98 -10.02 9.83
N ILE A 139 -6.78 -9.59 9.45
CA ILE A 139 -5.81 -10.40 8.73
C ILE A 139 -5.24 -11.43 9.72
N VAL A 140 -5.40 -12.71 9.42
CA VAL A 140 -4.89 -13.82 10.23
C VAL A 140 -4.02 -14.69 9.35
N PHE A 141 -2.77 -14.91 9.76
CA PHE A 141 -1.91 -15.89 9.13
C PHE A 141 -2.24 -17.28 9.65
N ARG A 142 -2.53 -18.20 8.73
CA ARG A 142 -2.52 -19.62 9.02
C ARG A 142 -1.30 -20.20 8.33
N ALA A 143 -0.40 -20.80 9.12
CA ALA A 143 0.61 -21.66 8.52
C ALA A 143 -0.11 -22.74 7.69
N PRO A 144 0.41 -23.11 6.50
CA PRO A 144 -0.13 -24.25 5.78
C PRO A 144 -0.13 -25.48 6.69
N PRO A 145 -1.14 -26.36 6.61
CA PRO A 145 -1.12 -27.61 7.35
C PRO A 145 0.18 -28.37 7.03
N GLN A 146 0.85 -28.85 8.07
CA GLN A 146 2.03 -29.70 7.96
C GLN A 146 1.66 -31.06 7.37
#